data_AF-A0A376P426-F1
#
_entry.id   AF-A0A376P426-F1
#
_cell.length_a   1.000
_cell.length_b   1.000
_cell.length_c   1.000
_cell.angle_alpha   90.00
_cell.angle_beta   90.00
_cell.angle_gamma   90.00
#
_symmetry.space_group_name_H-M   'P 1'
#
loop_
_entity.id
_entity.type
_entity.pdbx_description
1 polymer ?
#
loop_
_entity_poly.entity_id
_entity_poly.type
_entity_poly.pdbx_seq_one_letter_code
_entity_poly.pdbx_strand_id
1 'polypeptide(L)'
;MTESSDYESVQVFIGVDVGKDTHHAVAINRSGKRLFDKALPNDENKLRSLISDLKQHGQILLVVDQPLPSVRYLSPLPAQKESLSDTSWTGHAPHSRLTRR
;
A
#
# COMPACT_ATOMS: atom_id res chain seq x y z
N MET A 1 -3.17 -17.24 -35.22
CA MET A 1 -2.53 -17.29 -33.89
C MET A 1 -3.50 -16.67 -32.90
N THR A 2 -4.19 -17.49 -32.11
CA THR A 2 -4.99 -17.00 -30.99
C THR A 2 -4.04 -16.71 -29.85
N GLU A 3 -3.91 -15.43 -29.49
CA GLU A 3 -3.41 -15.06 -28.17
C GLU A 3 -4.38 -15.65 -27.14
N SER A 4 -4.07 -16.81 -26.60
CA SER A 4 -4.73 -17.30 -25.39
C SER A 4 -4.22 -16.42 -24.25
N SER A 5 -5.04 -15.49 -23.79
CA SER A 5 -4.78 -14.72 -22.58
C SER A 5 -4.41 -15.69 -21.45
N ASP A 6 -3.33 -15.42 -20.71
CA ASP A 6 -2.86 -16.26 -19.59
C ASP A 6 -3.93 -16.49 -18.50
N TYR A 7 -5.03 -15.74 -18.56
CA TYR A 7 -6.21 -15.87 -17.73
C TYR A 7 -7.09 -17.07 -18.09
N GLU A 8 -7.00 -17.62 -19.31
CA GLU A 8 -7.79 -18.75 -19.79
C GLU A 8 -7.45 -20.09 -19.10
N SER A 9 -6.40 -20.15 -18.29
CA SER A 9 -6.12 -21.30 -17.42
C SER A 9 -6.56 -21.10 -15.95
N VAL A 10 -6.84 -19.87 -15.51
CA VAL A 10 -7.24 -19.54 -14.12
C VAL A 10 -8.62 -20.10 -13.78
N GLN A 11 -8.70 -21.05 -12.85
CA GLN A 11 -9.95 -21.68 -12.42
C GLN A 11 -10.62 -21.00 -11.22
N VAL A 12 -9.82 -20.33 -10.37
CA VAL A 12 -10.30 -19.66 -9.15
C VAL A 12 -9.74 -18.24 -9.07
N PHE A 13 -10.61 -17.29 -8.76
CA PHE A 13 -10.26 -15.90 -8.47
C PHE A 13 -10.43 -15.67 -6.97
N ILE A 14 -9.40 -15.16 -6.32
CA ILE A 14 -9.44 -14.78 -4.90
C ILE A 14 -9.22 -13.27 -4.81
N GLY A 15 -10.20 -12.55 -4.26
CA GLY A 15 -10.03 -11.17 -3.82
C GLY A 15 -9.75 -11.12 -2.33
N VAL A 16 -8.76 -10.33 -1.92
CA VAL A 16 -8.42 -10.11 -0.51
C VAL A 16 -8.38 -8.61 -0.22
N ASP A 17 -9.27 -8.14 0.63
CA ASP A 17 -9.23 -6.80 1.22
C ASP A 17 -8.40 -6.83 2.51
N VAL A 18 -7.31 -6.06 2.54
CA VAL A 18 -6.32 -6.09 3.61
C VAL A 18 -6.66 -5.10 4.71
N GLY A 19 -7.23 -5.59 5.80
CA GLY A 19 -7.37 -4.83 7.05
C GLY A 19 -6.19 -5.00 8.02
N LYS A 20 -6.21 -4.21 9.09
CA LYS A 20 -5.18 -4.19 10.14
C LYS A 20 -5.12 -5.49 10.96
N ASP A 21 -6.29 -5.94 11.42
CA ASP A 21 -6.40 -7.09 12.33
C ASP A 21 -6.94 -8.35 11.61
N THR A 22 -7.78 -8.15 10.60
CA THR A 22 -8.34 -9.21 9.76
C THR A 22 -8.40 -8.75 8.31
N HIS A 23 -8.30 -9.69 7.40
CA HIS A 23 -8.55 -9.52 5.98
C HIS A 23 -9.93 -10.06 5.64
N HIS A 24 -10.62 -9.50 4.67
CA HIS A 24 -11.80 -10.15 4.09
C HIS A 24 -11.39 -10.81 2.78
N ALA A 25 -11.58 -12.12 2.68
CA ALA A 25 -11.25 -12.86 1.47
C ALA A 25 -12.50 -13.46 0.85
N VAL A 26 -12.60 -13.34 -0.47
CA VAL A 26 -13.66 -13.91 -1.29
C VAL A 26 -13.01 -14.74 -2.40
N ALA A 27 -13.42 -15.99 -2.55
CA ALA A 27 -12.98 -16.84 -3.64
C ALA A 27 -14.18 -17.30 -4.49
N ILE A 28 -14.06 -17.17 -5.81
CA ILE A 28 -15.06 -17.62 -6.78
C ILE A 28 -14.40 -18.50 -7.84
N ASN A 29 -15.12 -19.51 -8.33
CA ASN A 29 -14.69 -20.27 -9.50
C ASN A 29 -15.20 -19.64 -10.81
N ARG A 30 -14.77 -20.18 -11.95
CA ARG A 30 -15.23 -19.75 -13.29
C ARG A 30 -16.74 -19.78 -13.50
N SER A 31 -17.44 -20.70 -12.86
CA SER A 31 -18.89 -20.80 -12.93
C SER A 31 -19.60 -19.74 -12.07
N GLY A 32 -18.85 -18.86 -11.38
CA GLY A 32 -19.39 -17.85 -10.47
C GLY A 32 -19.76 -18.40 -9.09
N LYS A 33 -19.48 -19.67 -8.79
CA LYS A 33 -19.75 -20.26 -7.47
C LYS A 33 -18.74 -19.73 -6.46
N ARG A 34 -19.25 -19.24 -5.33
CA ARG A 34 -18.43 -18.83 -4.19
C ARG A 34 -17.88 -20.06 -3.46
N LEU A 35 -16.56 -20.15 -3.36
CA LEU A 35 -15.82 -21.20 -2.66
C LEU A 35 -15.42 -20.76 -1.24
N PHE A 36 -15.20 -19.47 -1.06
CA PHE A 36 -14.83 -18.86 0.22
C PHE A 36 -15.38 -17.44 0.32
N ASP A 37 -15.79 -17.03 1.53
CA ASP A 37 -16.34 -15.69 1.82
C ASP A 37 -16.35 -15.40 3.31
N LYS A 38 -15.17 -15.15 3.88
CA LYS A 38 -15.04 -14.96 5.33
C LYS A 38 -13.90 -14.01 5.64
N ALA A 39 -13.97 -13.46 6.85
CA ALA A 39 -12.82 -12.83 7.46
C ALA A 39 -11.72 -13.87 7.72
N LEU A 40 -10.49 -13.48 7.47
CA LEU A 40 -9.27 -14.23 7.70
C LEU A 40 -8.42 -13.42 8.69
N PRO A 41 -7.92 -14.00 9.79
CA PRO A 41 -6.97 -13.31 10.65
C PRO A 41 -5.77 -12.79 9.86
N ASN A 42 -5.16 -11.68 10.29
CA ASN A 42 -3.87 -11.22 9.78
C ASN A 42 -2.74 -12.17 10.22
N ASP A 43 -2.77 -13.38 9.67
CA ASP A 43 -1.89 -14.50 9.93
C ASP A 43 -1.52 -15.14 8.59
N GLU A 44 -0.23 -15.11 8.28
CA GLU A 44 0.29 -15.59 7.00
C GLU A 44 0.02 -17.09 6.79
N ASN A 45 0.05 -17.90 7.85
CA ASN A 45 -0.22 -19.34 7.74
C ASN A 45 -1.68 -19.58 7.35
N LYS A 46 -2.61 -18.79 7.88
CA LYS A 46 -4.03 -18.87 7.50
C LYS A 46 -4.25 -18.51 6.04
N LEU A 47 -3.56 -17.49 5.53
CA LEU A 47 -3.63 -17.13 4.11
C LEU A 47 -3.02 -18.22 3.21
N ARG A 48 -1.87 -18.78 3.62
CA ARG A 48 -1.24 -19.90 2.90
C ARG A 48 -2.13 -21.14 2.88
N SER A 49 -2.78 -21.48 4.00
CA SER A 49 -3.73 -22.59 4.07
C SER A 49 -4.90 -22.38 3.11
N LEU A 50 -5.52 -21.19 3.13
CA LEU A 50 -6.61 -20.85 2.21
C LEU A 50 -6.19 -21.02 0.74
N ILE A 51 -5.01 -20.52 0.37
CA ILE A 51 -4.47 -20.66 -1.00
C ILE A 51 -4.22 -22.14 -1.33
N SER A 52 -3.68 -22.91 -0.41
CA SER A 52 -3.43 -24.36 -0.58
C SER A 52 -4.71 -25.14 -0.82
N ASP A 53 -5.73 -24.89 0.00
CA ASP A 53 -7.04 -25.54 -0.12
C ASP A 53 -7.69 -25.21 -1.46
N LEU A 54 -7.65 -23.94 -1.86
CA LEU A 54 -8.25 -23.51 -3.13
C LEU A 54 -7.47 -23.98 -4.36
N LYS A 55 -6.17 -24.30 -4.23
CA LYS A 55 -5.34 -24.79 -5.35
C LYS A 55 -5.79 -26.15 -5.86
N GLN A 56 -6.53 -26.90 -5.02
CA GLN A 56 -7.15 -28.17 -5.41
C GLN A 56 -8.21 -27.99 -6.51
N HIS A 57 -8.72 -26.78 -6.71
CA HIS A 57 -9.67 -26.46 -7.79
C HIS A 57 -8.99 -26.02 -9.10
N GLY A 58 -7.66 -25.91 -9.13
CA GLY A 58 -6.87 -25.54 -10.31
C GLY A 58 -6.05 -24.26 -10.12
N GLN A 59 -5.64 -23.64 -11.23
CA GLN A 59 -4.83 -22.43 -11.19
C GLN A 59 -5.61 -21.27 -10.56
N ILE A 60 -4.94 -20.52 -9.70
CA ILE A 60 -5.54 -19.41 -8.94
C ILE A 60 -4.95 -18.08 -9.42
N LEU A 61 -5.80 -17.07 -9.49
CA LEU A 61 -5.41 -15.66 -9.49
C LEU A 61 -5.79 -15.02 -8.15
N LEU A 62 -4.79 -14.56 -7.40
CA LEU A 62 -4.96 -13.82 -6.15
C LEU A 62 -4.82 -12.33 -6.45
N VAL A 63 -5.85 -11.56 -6.12
CA VAL A 63 -5.89 -10.10 -6.21
C VAL A 63 -5.98 -9.55 -4.79
N VAL A 64 -5.08 -8.64 -4.44
CA VAL A 64 -5.00 -8.05 -3.12
C VAL A 64 -5.30 -6.55 -3.23
N ASP A 65 -6.33 -6.09 -2.53
CA ASP A 65 -6.60 -4.67 -2.34
C ASP A 65 -5.83 -4.22 -1.10
N GLN A 66 -4.64 -3.65 -1.34
CA GLN A 66 -3.80 -3.11 -0.29
C GLN A 66 -3.89 -1.59 -0.31
N PRO A 67 -4.45 -0.94 0.73
CA PRO A 67 -4.36 0.50 0.84
C PRO A 67 -2.89 0.94 0.94
N LEU A 68 -2.54 2.05 0.28
CA LEU A 68 -1.20 2.65 0.30
C LEU A 68 -0.61 2.71 1.71
N PRO A 69 0.72 2.56 1.87
CA PRO A 69 1.34 2.30 3.15
C PRO A 69 0.94 3.37 4.17
N SER A 70 0.22 2.95 5.21
CA SER A 70 0.10 3.67 6.47
C SER A 70 1.49 3.71 7.13
N VAL A 71 2.40 4.52 6.59
CA VAL A 71 3.61 5.06 7.23
C VAL A 71 4.27 4.14 8.28
N ARG A 72 4.54 2.87 7.94
CA ARG A 72 5.24 1.96 8.87
C ARG A 72 6.76 1.93 8.65
N TYR A 73 7.29 2.86 7.86
CA TYR A 73 8.73 3.02 7.65
C TYR A 73 9.12 4.50 7.55
N LEU A 74 8.79 5.29 8.57
CA LEU A 74 9.51 6.53 8.84
C LEU A 74 9.89 6.51 10.32
N SER A 75 11.04 5.89 10.62
CA SER A 75 11.81 6.37 11.77
C SER A 75 12.16 7.82 11.44
N PRO A 76 11.76 8.82 12.23
CA PRO A 76 12.24 10.17 11.99
C PRO A 76 13.77 10.14 12.12
N LEU A 77 14.48 10.47 11.04
CA LEU A 77 15.90 10.79 11.14
C LEU A 77 16.02 11.92 12.16
N PRO A 78 16.97 11.86 13.11
CA PRO A 78 17.21 13.01 13.98
C PRO A 78 17.57 14.19 13.09
N ALA A 79 16.74 15.23 13.14
CA ALA A 79 17.02 16.49 12.47
C ALA A 79 18.36 17.01 12.99
N GLN A 80 19.39 16.97 12.16
CA GLN A 80 20.63 17.70 12.41
C GLN A 80 20.25 19.18 12.38
N LYS A 81 20.24 19.82 13.55
CA LYS A 81 20.16 21.28 13.64
C LYS A 81 21.49 21.82 13.11
N GLU A 82 21.54 22.21 11.84
CA GLU A 82 22.61 23.08 11.37
C GLU A 82 22.51 24.39 12.15
N SER A 83 23.50 24.58 13.02
CA SER A 83 23.73 25.82 13.74
C SER A 83 24.13 26.89 12.72
N LEU A 84 23.15 27.66 12.24
CA LEU A 84 23.42 28.93 11.58
C LEU A 84 24.02 29.86 12.63
N SER A 85 25.35 29.89 12.69
CA SER A 85 26.09 30.88 13.47
C SER A 85 25.87 32.25 12.83
N ASP A 86 25.24 33.12 13.61
CA ASP A 86 25.16 34.57 13.42
C ASP A 86 26.47 35.14 12.88
N THR A 87 26.50 35.44 11.59
CA THR A 87 27.49 36.35 11.02
C THR A 87 26.86 37.74 10.98
N SER A 88 27.26 38.54 11.95
CA SER A 88 27.00 39.97 12.09
C SER A 88 27.11 40.70 10.74
N TRP A 89 25.98 41.15 10.20
CA TRP A 89 25.95 42.02 9.03
C TRP A 89 25.95 43.49 9.50
N THR A 90 27.13 44.08 9.62
CA THR A 90 27.28 45.54 9.81
C THR A 90 27.35 46.20 8.44
N GLY A 91 26.17 46.49 7.87
CA GLY A 91 26.03 47.22 6.61
C GLY A 91 25.31 48.56 6.83
N HIS A 92 26.05 49.65 6.78
CA HIS A 92 25.57 51.04 6.81
C HIS A 92 24.40 51.29 5.83
N ALA A 93 23.31 51.90 6.31
CA ALA A 93 22.25 52.46 5.47
C ALA A 93 22.53 53.94 5.16
N PRO A 94 22.63 54.38 3.89
CA PRO A 94 22.61 55.78 3.54
C PRO A 94 21.17 56.30 3.42
N HIS A 95 21.01 57.56 3.83
CA HIS A 95 19.77 58.33 3.84
C HIS A 95 19.11 58.41 2.46
N SER A 96 17.78 58.33 2.41
CA SER A 96 17.00 59.20 1.54
C SER A 96 15.64 59.56 2.15
N ARG A 97 15.48 60.87 2.29
CA ARG A 97 14.33 61.63 2.77
C ARG A 97 13.20 61.47 1.75
N LEU A 98 12.05 60.93 2.16
CA LEU A 98 10.78 61.10 1.44
C LEU A 98 9.85 61.99 2.29
N THR A 99 9.64 63.21 1.81
CA THR A 99 8.71 64.20 2.34
C THR A 99 7.26 63.74 2.19
N ARG A 100 6.44 63.86 3.25
CA ARG A 100 5.00 64.06 3.08
C ARG A 100 4.36 64.75 4.30
N ARG A 101 4.04 66.03 4.08
CA ARG A 101 3.13 66.95 4.80
C ARG A 101 3.42 67.26 6.26
#